data_AF-A0A183GD33-F1
#
_entry.id   AF-A0A183GD33-F1
#
_cell.length_a   1.000
_cell.length_b   1.000
_cell.length_c   1.000
_cell.angle_alpha   90.00
_cell.angle_beta   90.00
_cell.angle_gamma   90.00
#
_symmetry.space_group_name_H-M   'P 1'
#
loop_
_entity.id
_entity.type
_entity.pdbx_description
1 polymer ?
#
loop_
_entity_poly.entity_id
_entity_poly.type
_entity_poly.pdbx_seq_one_letter_code
_entity_poly.pdbx_strand_id
1 'polypeptide(L)'
;LALGLTPERPVTREVGRPAEEKQRPISAAVKEEDEDDCVGKVKIVHLELLENWGARDVIGLNGLELLGHRQEAIDPLTVMVSANCTSDPQRLLNGRNLTRQPDDVWLTPFDPGSPPTVTINFAKPSVLTGISFWNYNVSPEMSYAGVRLLHIFVNGRLAANNVLLRKAPGFVFFDFVQDISIERPQSIRPLIRPTTNSVYGFIFQLQLLSSWGDEFYIGLNGIELYDWRHEVIKVRPDNLAAFPESVNILPTVEGDPRVSLNLINGCNDTDRAEQMWLTPMLPNRCARVFFVFDVPIAVSSITVYNYRKTPARGVRHISVSCREQATGLKRARD
;
A
#
# COMPACT_ATOMS: atom_id res chain seq x y z
N LEU A 1 -20.14 9.21 -42.25
CA LEU A 1 -18.75 9.70 -42.31
C LEU A 1 -18.33 10.14 -40.91
N ALA A 2 -17.74 9.22 -40.14
CA ALA A 2 -17.06 9.51 -38.87
C ALA A 2 -15.95 8.46 -38.68
N LEU A 3 -15.05 8.39 -39.67
CA LEU A 3 -13.78 7.67 -39.60
C LEU A 3 -12.72 8.75 -39.80
N GLY A 4 -12.16 9.25 -38.70
CA GLY A 4 -11.29 10.41 -38.73
C GLY A 4 -10.42 10.45 -37.48
N LEU A 5 -9.32 9.69 -37.53
CA LEU A 5 -8.06 9.99 -36.87
C LEU A 5 -8.12 10.12 -35.33
N THR A 6 -8.19 8.98 -34.62
CA THR A 6 -7.35 8.90 -33.42
C THR A 6 -5.91 8.88 -33.91
N PRO A 7 -5.08 9.89 -33.59
CA PRO A 7 -3.69 9.89 -34.06
C PRO A 7 -2.98 8.64 -33.53
N GLU A 8 -2.28 7.92 -34.41
CA GLU A 8 -1.52 6.74 -34.00
C GLU A 8 -0.48 7.15 -32.97
N ARG A 9 -0.41 6.41 -31.87
CA ARG A 9 0.50 6.68 -30.78
C ARG A 9 1.96 6.53 -31.26
N PRO A 10 2.81 7.56 -31.13
CA PRO A 10 4.21 7.46 -31.51
C PRO A 10 4.91 6.35 -30.72
N VAL A 11 5.72 5.52 -31.38
CA VAL A 11 6.50 4.48 -30.70
C VAL A 11 7.55 5.15 -29.81
N THR A 12 7.56 4.82 -28.51
CA THR A 12 8.58 5.26 -27.56
C THR A 12 9.08 4.03 -26.81
N ARG A 13 10.05 3.32 -27.39
CA ARG A 13 10.70 2.18 -26.72
C ARG A 13 12.16 2.51 -26.46
N GLU A 14 12.62 2.20 -25.27
CA GLU A 14 14.01 2.23 -24.90
C GLU A 14 14.45 0.80 -24.60
N VAL A 15 15.65 0.43 -25.05
CA VAL A 15 16.25 -0.86 -24.73
C VAL A 15 17.20 -0.61 -23.58
N GLY A 16 16.93 -1.24 -22.43
CA GLY A 16 17.85 -1.19 -21.30
C GLY A 16 19.21 -1.72 -21.72
N ARG A 17 20.29 -0.99 -21.39
CA ARG A 17 21.64 -1.57 -21.50
C ARG A 17 21.73 -2.74 -20.50
N PRO A 18 22.35 -3.88 -20.86
CA PRO A 18 22.63 -4.91 -19.88
C PRO A 18 23.42 -4.27 -18.74
N ALA A 19 22.90 -4.39 -17.52
CA ALA A 19 23.65 -3.97 -16.35
C ALA A 19 24.93 -4.83 -16.32
N GLU A 20 26.10 -4.20 -16.26
CA GLU A 20 27.29 -4.89 -15.81
C GLU A 20 27.01 -5.36 -14.38
N GLU A 21 26.79 -6.67 -14.22
CA GLU A 21 26.79 -7.32 -12.92
C GLU A 21 28.15 -7.08 -12.27
N LYS A 22 28.23 -6.07 -11.40
CA LYS A 22 29.28 -6.03 -10.38
C LYS A 22 29.02 -7.21 -9.46
N GLN A 23 29.70 -8.32 -9.75
CA GLN A 23 29.84 -9.46 -8.84
C GLN A 23 30.20 -8.93 -7.46
N ARG A 24 29.26 -9.04 -6.52
CA ARG A 24 29.56 -8.88 -5.10
C ARG A 24 30.46 -10.05 -4.70
N PRO A 25 31.55 -9.81 -3.96
CA PRO A 25 32.39 -10.91 -3.51
C PRO A 25 31.58 -11.85 -2.61
N ILE A 26 31.65 -13.13 -2.94
CA ILE A 26 31.16 -14.23 -2.10
C ILE A 26 32.06 -14.22 -0.86
N SER A 27 31.52 -13.77 0.28
CA SER A 27 32.20 -13.85 1.56
C SER A 27 31.35 -14.63 2.55
N ALA A 28 31.91 -15.78 2.91
CA ALA A 28 31.77 -16.56 4.14
C ALA A 28 30.36 -16.91 4.63
N ALA A 29 30.09 -18.22 4.63
CA ALA A 29 29.07 -18.86 5.44
C ALA A 29 29.19 -18.38 6.90
N VAL A 30 28.22 -17.59 7.33
CA VAL A 30 27.96 -17.36 8.74
C VAL A 30 27.36 -18.65 9.27
N LYS A 31 28.03 -19.25 10.26
CA LYS A 31 27.52 -20.41 10.97
C LYS A 31 26.15 -20.08 11.55
N GLU A 32 25.20 -20.98 11.35
CA GLU A 32 23.95 -21.01 12.10
C GLU A 32 24.31 -21.21 13.57
N GLU A 33 24.22 -20.13 14.34
CA GLU A 33 24.06 -20.21 15.79
C GLU A 33 22.57 -20.18 16.04
N ASP A 34 22.01 -21.36 16.32
CA ASP A 34 20.73 -21.53 17.00
C ASP A 34 20.82 -20.86 18.38
N GLU A 35 20.62 -19.55 18.44
CA GLU A 35 20.26 -18.87 19.68
C GLU A 35 18.76 -19.01 19.90
N ASP A 36 18.47 -20.11 20.59
CA ASP A 36 17.26 -20.43 21.32
C ASP A 36 16.90 -19.28 22.27
N ASP A 37 15.97 -18.42 21.85
CA ASP A 37 14.98 -17.80 22.73
C ASP A 37 13.75 -17.36 21.90
N CYS A 38 13.05 -18.35 21.32
CA CYS A 38 11.81 -18.10 20.60
C CYS A 38 10.71 -17.70 21.60
N VAL A 39 10.43 -16.40 21.67
CA VAL A 39 9.22 -15.81 22.26
C VAL A 39 7.98 -16.58 21.76
N GLY A 40 7.42 -17.40 22.66
CA GLY A 40 6.14 -18.10 22.64
C GLY A 40 5.50 -18.42 21.27
N LYS A 41 5.56 -19.68 20.85
CA LYS A 41 4.75 -20.21 19.73
C LYS A 41 3.26 -19.82 19.87
N VAL A 42 2.65 -19.42 18.77
CA VAL A 42 1.25 -18.98 18.71
C VAL A 42 0.33 -20.14 18.41
N LYS A 43 -0.70 -20.31 19.23
CA LYS A 43 -1.75 -21.32 19.06
C LYS A 43 -3.09 -20.69 18.68
N ILE A 44 -3.36 -19.48 19.17
CA ILE A 44 -4.60 -18.75 18.90
C ILE A 44 -4.31 -17.26 18.73
N VAL A 45 -4.91 -16.67 17.70
CA VAL A 45 -4.97 -15.23 17.46
C VAL A 45 -6.43 -14.81 17.55
N HIS A 46 -6.71 -13.74 18.28
CA HIS A 46 -8.03 -13.17 18.40
C HIS A 46 -7.98 -11.69 18.02
N LEU A 47 -8.85 -11.31 17.10
CA LEU A 47 -8.98 -9.95 16.58
C LEU A 47 -10.31 -9.38 17.05
N GLU A 48 -10.29 -8.20 17.68
CA GLU A 48 -11.50 -7.46 18.03
C GLU A 48 -11.61 -6.23 17.13
N LEU A 49 -12.67 -6.14 16.32
CA LEU A 49 -12.85 -5.07 15.34
C LEU A 49 -13.70 -3.93 15.93
N LEU A 50 -13.04 -2.85 16.32
CA LEU A 50 -13.62 -1.83 17.20
C LEU A 50 -14.29 -0.68 16.46
N GLU A 51 -13.71 -0.25 15.34
CA GLU A 51 -14.20 0.90 14.59
C GLU A 51 -14.05 0.65 13.09
N ASN A 52 -14.95 1.21 12.29
CA ASN A 52 -14.82 1.30 10.84
C ASN A 52 -14.50 2.76 10.41
N TRP A 53 -14.40 3.00 9.10
CA TRP A 53 -14.10 4.32 8.55
C TRP A 53 -15.30 5.26 8.43
N GLY A 54 -16.51 4.82 8.80
CA GLY A 54 -17.73 5.66 8.83
C GLY A 54 -19.00 5.00 8.29
N ALA A 55 -18.99 3.70 7.99
CA ALA A 55 -20.23 2.97 7.68
C ALA A 55 -21.08 2.80 8.95
N ARG A 56 -22.40 2.86 8.80
CA ARG A 56 -23.32 2.86 9.95
C ARG A 56 -23.42 1.50 10.63
N ASP A 57 -23.74 0.47 9.84
CA ASP A 57 -24.24 -0.80 10.39
C ASP A 57 -23.40 -2.01 9.96
N VAL A 58 -22.26 -1.79 9.29
CA VAL A 58 -21.44 -2.86 8.75
C VAL A 58 -19.95 -2.62 8.93
N ILE A 59 -19.20 -3.71 9.09
CA ILE A 59 -17.74 -3.72 9.11
C ILE A 59 -17.23 -4.92 8.30
N GLY A 60 -16.10 -4.76 7.62
CA GLY A 60 -15.60 -5.81 6.75
C GLY A 60 -14.11 -5.73 6.45
N LEU A 61 -13.62 -6.79 5.83
CA LEU A 61 -12.27 -6.96 5.33
C LEU A 61 -12.34 -7.71 4.00
N ASN A 62 -11.38 -7.46 3.12
CA ASN A 62 -11.20 -8.28 1.92
C ASN A 62 -10.54 -9.61 2.26
N GLY A 63 -9.56 -9.61 3.15
CA GLY A 63 -8.82 -10.81 3.52
C GLY A 63 -7.68 -10.54 4.49
N LEU A 64 -7.09 -11.63 4.97
CA LEU A 64 -6.02 -11.70 5.93
C LEU A 64 -4.98 -12.71 5.43
N GLU A 65 -3.71 -12.46 5.71
CA GLU A 65 -2.65 -13.44 5.56
C GLU A 65 -1.77 -13.42 6.80
N LEU A 66 -1.41 -14.59 7.31
CA LEU A 66 -0.62 -14.74 8.53
C LEU A 66 0.84 -14.89 8.15
N LEU A 67 1.73 -14.13 8.76
CA LEU A 67 3.14 -14.09 8.39
C LEU A 67 3.97 -14.85 9.43
N GLY A 68 4.68 -15.87 8.99
CA GLY A 68 5.56 -16.71 9.79
C GLY A 68 6.99 -16.18 9.85
N HIS A 69 7.94 -17.09 10.08
CA HIS A 69 9.37 -16.75 10.06
C HIS A 69 9.75 -16.15 8.70
N ARG A 70 10.63 -15.14 8.69
CA ARG A 70 11.10 -14.45 7.47
C ARG A 70 10.00 -13.84 6.59
N GLN A 71 8.83 -13.49 7.16
CA GLN A 71 7.69 -12.92 6.42
C GLN A 71 7.08 -13.89 5.39
N GLU A 72 7.24 -15.19 5.58
CA GLU A 72 6.60 -16.20 4.72
C GLU A 72 5.13 -16.39 5.12
N ALA A 73 4.24 -16.49 4.14
CA ALA A 73 2.83 -16.73 4.38
C ALA A 73 2.61 -18.12 5.01
N ILE A 74 1.88 -18.17 6.12
CA ILE A 74 1.45 -19.42 6.76
C ILE A 74 0.28 -19.99 5.96
N ASP A 75 0.38 -21.27 5.60
CA ASP A 75 -0.65 -21.97 4.84
C ASP A 75 -2.02 -21.89 5.56
N PRO A 76 -3.05 -21.30 4.92
CA PRO A 76 -4.41 -21.21 5.45
C PRO A 76 -5.01 -22.56 5.87
N LEU A 77 -4.60 -23.67 5.24
CA LEU A 77 -5.09 -25.02 5.58
C LEU A 77 -4.62 -25.50 6.96
N THR A 78 -3.60 -24.85 7.52
CA THR A 78 -3.06 -25.17 8.85
C THR A 78 -3.75 -24.41 9.98
N VAL A 79 -4.73 -23.57 9.65
CA VAL A 79 -5.47 -22.75 10.61
C VAL A 79 -6.98 -22.90 10.45
N MET A 80 -7.70 -22.68 11.54
CA MET A 80 -9.16 -22.65 11.58
C MET A 80 -9.63 -21.27 11.99
N VAL A 81 -10.36 -20.59 11.12
CA VAL A 81 -10.95 -19.28 11.38
C VAL A 81 -12.42 -19.40 11.80
N SER A 82 -12.80 -18.68 12.85
CA SER A 82 -14.17 -18.50 13.29
C SER A 82 -14.43 -17.03 13.60
N ALA A 83 -15.68 -16.60 13.52
CA ALA A 83 -16.08 -15.24 13.88
C ALA A 83 -17.40 -15.26 14.67
N ASN A 84 -17.62 -14.26 15.52
CA ASN A 84 -18.87 -14.13 16.30
C ASN A 84 -20.01 -13.49 15.49
N CYS A 85 -20.11 -13.82 14.20
CA CYS A 85 -21.06 -13.20 13.28
C CYS A 85 -21.72 -14.21 12.33
N THR A 86 -22.70 -13.75 11.56
CA THR A 86 -23.45 -14.55 10.58
C THR A 86 -22.68 -14.81 9.28
N SER A 87 -21.67 -14.01 8.99
CA SER A 87 -20.92 -14.08 7.73
C SER A 87 -19.82 -15.15 7.79
N ASP A 88 -19.61 -15.84 6.66
CA ASP A 88 -18.63 -16.92 6.54
C ASP A 88 -17.18 -16.41 6.72
N PRO A 89 -16.51 -16.74 7.84
CA PRO A 89 -15.16 -16.26 8.13
C PRO A 89 -14.10 -16.88 7.21
N GLN A 90 -14.40 -17.97 6.49
CA GLN A 90 -13.45 -18.60 5.56
C GLN A 90 -13.04 -17.64 4.43
N ARG A 91 -13.89 -16.67 4.10
CA ARG A 91 -13.57 -15.61 3.12
C ARG A 91 -12.36 -14.78 3.51
N LEU A 92 -12.05 -14.68 4.81
CA LEU A 92 -10.87 -13.95 5.28
C LEU A 92 -9.56 -14.64 4.89
N LEU A 93 -9.55 -15.94 4.62
CA LEU A 93 -8.34 -16.73 4.37
C LEU A 93 -8.39 -17.46 3.02
N ASN A 94 -9.23 -17.01 2.08
CA ASN A 94 -9.43 -17.65 0.77
C ASN A 94 -8.33 -17.34 -0.26
N GLY A 95 -7.37 -16.47 0.08
CA GLY A 95 -6.27 -16.03 -0.79
C GLY A 95 -6.66 -15.06 -1.92
N ARG A 96 -7.94 -14.69 -2.06
CA ARG A 96 -8.45 -13.77 -3.09
C ARG A 96 -8.55 -12.34 -2.56
N ASN A 97 -7.45 -11.82 -2.05
CA ASN A 97 -7.46 -10.58 -1.26
C ASN A 97 -7.55 -9.31 -2.13
N LEU A 98 -6.92 -9.30 -3.31
CA LEU A 98 -6.91 -8.18 -4.25
C LEU A 98 -8.16 -8.20 -5.16
N THR A 99 -9.33 -8.00 -4.57
CA THR A 99 -10.64 -8.12 -5.25
C THR A 99 -11.59 -6.97 -4.94
N ARG A 100 -12.64 -6.87 -5.76
CA ARG A 100 -13.82 -6.04 -5.51
C ARG A 100 -15.12 -6.86 -5.57
N GLN A 101 -15.00 -8.17 -5.76
CA GLN A 101 -16.16 -9.05 -5.91
C GLN A 101 -16.79 -9.31 -4.53
N PRO A 102 -18.10 -9.05 -4.36
CA PRO A 102 -18.79 -9.26 -3.08
C PRO A 102 -18.69 -10.70 -2.52
N ASP A 103 -18.51 -11.69 -3.39
CA ASP A 103 -18.43 -13.09 -3.00
C ASP A 103 -17.07 -13.47 -2.39
N ASP A 104 -16.02 -12.73 -2.73
CA ASP A 104 -14.66 -12.99 -2.25
C ASP A 104 -14.35 -12.25 -0.94
N VAL A 105 -15.18 -11.28 -0.53
CA VAL A 105 -14.94 -10.41 0.64
C VAL A 105 -15.78 -10.79 1.86
N TRP A 106 -15.30 -10.42 3.04
CA TRP A 106 -16.00 -10.61 4.31
C TRP A 106 -16.62 -9.30 4.82
N LEU A 107 -17.92 -9.33 5.10
CA LEU A 107 -18.70 -8.20 5.62
C LEU A 107 -19.71 -8.70 6.63
N THR A 108 -19.83 -8.06 7.79
CA THR A 108 -20.76 -8.43 8.85
C THR A 108 -21.49 -7.19 9.41
N PRO A 109 -22.68 -7.34 10.03
CA PRO A 109 -23.25 -6.30 10.86
C PRO A 109 -22.28 -5.80 11.94
N PHE A 110 -22.34 -4.52 12.24
CA PHE A 110 -21.46 -3.85 13.20
C PHE A 110 -22.26 -3.07 14.23
N ASP A 111 -22.01 -3.34 15.51
CA ASP A 111 -22.47 -2.57 16.65
C ASP A 111 -21.26 -2.20 17.52
N PRO A 112 -20.96 -0.91 17.73
CA PRO A 112 -19.88 -0.47 18.62
C PRO A 112 -20.00 -1.00 20.05
N GLY A 113 -21.21 -1.30 20.54
CA GLY A 113 -21.43 -1.88 21.87
C GLY A 113 -21.10 -3.37 21.96
N SER A 114 -21.02 -4.07 20.82
CA SER A 114 -20.70 -5.49 20.72
C SER A 114 -19.85 -5.74 19.47
N PRO A 115 -18.55 -5.39 19.50
CA PRO A 115 -17.68 -5.45 18.32
C PRO A 115 -17.55 -6.88 17.78
N PRO A 116 -17.55 -7.05 16.44
CA PRO A 116 -17.26 -8.33 15.84
C PRO A 116 -15.84 -8.79 16.17
N THR A 117 -15.69 -10.09 16.37
CA THR A 117 -14.42 -10.74 16.69
C THR A 117 -14.13 -11.85 15.70
N VAL A 118 -12.85 -11.99 15.34
CA VAL A 118 -12.34 -13.05 14.46
C VAL A 118 -11.28 -13.82 15.23
N THR A 119 -11.45 -15.12 15.34
CA THR A 119 -10.54 -16.02 16.04
C THR A 119 -9.89 -16.98 15.04
N ILE A 120 -8.57 -17.06 15.06
CA ILE A 120 -7.77 -17.94 14.22
C ILE A 120 -7.04 -18.92 15.12
N ASN A 121 -7.30 -20.21 14.95
CA ASN A 121 -6.69 -21.29 15.71
C ASN A 121 -5.70 -22.05 14.85
N PHE A 122 -4.46 -22.17 15.29
CA PHE A 122 -3.42 -22.93 14.58
C PHE A 122 -3.55 -24.41 14.91
N ALA A 123 -3.49 -25.30 13.90
CA ALA A 123 -3.50 -26.73 14.12
C ALA A 123 -2.29 -27.17 14.97
N LYS A 124 -1.12 -26.59 14.72
CA LYS A 124 0.11 -26.75 15.50
C LYS A 124 0.60 -25.38 15.97
N PRO A 125 1.16 -25.24 17.18
CA PRO A 125 1.77 -23.98 17.59
C PRO A 125 2.88 -23.55 16.60
N SER A 126 2.74 -22.35 16.05
CA SER A 126 3.61 -21.82 14.98
C SER A 126 4.19 -20.46 15.34
N VAL A 127 5.27 -20.07 14.68
CA VAL A 127 5.83 -18.71 14.81
C VAL A 127 4.95 -17.76 13.99
N LEU A 128 4.59 -16.62 14.58
CA LEU A 128 3.80 -15.57 13.93
C LEU A 128 4.50 -14.23 14.14
N THR A 129 4.99 -13.63 13.07
CA THR A 129 5.75 -12.38 13.08
C THR A 129 4.87 -11.17 12.75
N GLY A 130 3.80 -11.38 11.99
CA GLY A 130 2.88 -10.34 11.54
C GLY A 130 1.58 -10.88 10.93
N ILE A 131 0.70 -9.95 10.56
CA ILE A 131 -0.54 -10.21 9.83
C ILE A 131 -0.66 -9.16 8.73
N SER A 132 -0.86 -9.61 7.50
CA SER A 132 -1.20 -8.76 6.36
C SER A 132 -2.71 -8.59 6.28
N PHE A 133 -3.16 -7.35 6.15
CA PHE A 133 -4.57 -7.00 6.05
C PHE A 133 -4.88 -6.41 4.67
N TRP A 134 -5.89 -6.95 4.01
CA TRP A 134 -6.57 -6.29 2.91
C TRP A 134 -7.91 -5.78 3.42
N ASN A 135 -8.03 -4.46 3.50
CA ASN A 135 -9.24 -3.84 4.01
C ASN A 135 -10.39 -3.90 2.97
N TYR A 136 -11.62 -3.72 3.42
CA TYR A 136 -12.81 -3.90 2.58
C TYR A 136 -12.86 -2.92 1.39
N ASN A 137 -12.93 -3.45 0.16
CA ASN A 137 -12.63 -2.69 -1.06
C ASN A 137 -13.67 -2.80 -2.20
N VAL A 138 -14.89 -3.26 -1.93
CA VAL A 138 -15.92 -3.48 -2.99
C VAL A 138 -16.15 -2.23 -3.85
N SER A 139 -16.26 -1.05 -3.24
CA SER A 139 -16.33 0.23 -3.96
C SER A 139 -15.74 1.38 -3.14
N PRO A 140 -15.48 2.55 -3.75
CA PRO A 140 -15.05 3.75 -3.00
C PRO A 140 -16.03 4.15 -1.89
N GLU A 141 -17.32 3.98 -2.10
CA GLU A 141 -18.37 4.28 -1.11
C GLU A 141 -18.42 3.19 -0.04
N MET A 142 -18.33 1.93 -0.44
CA MET A 142 -18.41 0.80 0.46
C MET A 142 -17.13 0.59 1.28
N SER A 143 -15.98 1.11 0.83
CA SER A 143 -14.71 1.07 1.58
C SER A 143 -14.76 1.77 2.95
N TYR A 144 -15.78 2.58 3.21
CA TYR A 144 -16.05 3.14 4.55
C TYR A 144 -16.47 2.06 5.58
N ALA A 145 -16.90 0.88 5.13
CA ALA A 145 -17.14 -0.28 5.97
C ALA A 145 -15.85 -1.01 6.35
N GLY A 146 -14.70 -0.63 5.80
CA GLY A 146 -13.42 -1.22 6.18
C GLY A 146 -13.11 -1.00 7.66
N VAL A 147 -12.45 -1.98 8.28
CA VAL A 147 -11.95 -1.88 9.65
C VAL A 147 -10.98 -0.68 9.74
N ARG A 148 -11.18 0.18 10.72
CA ARG A 148 -10.29 1.29 11.05
C ARG A 148 -9.44 0.97 12.28
N LEU A 149 -10.05 0.48 13.35
CA LEU A 149 -9.36 0.20 14.61
C LEU A 149 -9.64 -1.22 15.05
N LEU A 150 -8.60 -1.95 15.47
CA LEU A 150 -8.73 -3.28 16.03
C LEU A 150 -7.71 -3.55 17.14
N HIS A 151 -8.01 -4.54 17.99
CA HIS A 151 -7.06 -5.12 18.95
C HIS A 151 -6.65 -6.52 18.50
N ILE A 152 -5.37 -6.86 18.70
CA ILE A 152 -4.82 -8.18 18.40
C ILE A 152 -4.39 -8.82 19.70
N PHE A 153 -4.98 -9.97 20.00
CA PHE A 153 -4.61 -10.83 21.12
C PHE A 153 -3.94 -12.10 20.59
N VAL A 154 -2.85 -12.51 21.22
CA VAL A 154 -2.09 -13.72 20.90
C VAL A 154 -2.05 -14.58 22.16
N ASN A 155 -2.51 -15.83 22.06
CA ASN A 155 -2.62 -16.75 23.20
C ASN A 155 -3.35 -16.14 24.41
N GLY A 156 -4.39 -15.34 24.14
CA GLY A 156 -5.21 -14.65 25.16
C GLY A 156 -4.56 -13.41 25.78
N ARG A 157 -3.36 -13.00 25.35
CA ARG A 157 -2.67 -11.78 25.81
C ARG A 157 -2.76 -10.71 24.75
N LEU A 158 -3.00 -9.46 25.15
CA LEU A 158 -3.03 -8.31 24.24
C LEU A 158 -1.62 -8.11 23.65
N ALA A 159 -1.47 -8.40 22.35
CA ALA A 159 -0.21 -8.32 21.64
C ALA A 159 -0.04 -6.96 20.95
N ALA A 160 -1.10 -6.45 20.33
CA ALA A 160 -1.13 -5.11 19.74
C ALA A 160 -2.45 -4.41 20.10
N ASN A 161 -2.32 -3.25 20.73
CA ASN A 161 -3.45 -2.40 21.15
C ASN A 161 -3.66 -1.27 20.13
N ASN A 162 -4.92 -0.96 19.84
CA ASN A 162 -5.33 0.15 18.96
C ASN A 162 -4.61 0.14 17.60
N VAL A 163 -4.59 -1.02 16.92
CA VAL A 163 -4.01 -1.16 15.58
C VAL A 163 -4.88 -0.41 14.58
N LEU A 164 -4.30 0.59 13.90
CA LEU A 164 -4.98 1.41 12.92
C LEU A 164 -4.80 0.83 11.52
N LEU A 165 -5.89 0.38 10.91
CA LEU A 165 -5.88 -0.09 9.53
C LEU A 165 -6.27 1.02 8.56
N ARG A 166 -5.46 1.16 7.51
CA ARG A 166 -5.67 2.05 6.38
C ARG A 166 -6.94 1.65 5.64
N LYS A 167 -7.74 2.65 5.27
CA LYS A 167 -8.92 2.44 4.44
C LYS A 167 -8.51 1.91 3.07
N ALA A 168 -9.27 0.97 2.50
CA ALA A 168 -9.03 0.53 1.13
C ALA A 168 -9.37 1.65 0.13
N PRO A 169 -8.68 1.71 -1.03
CA PRO A 169 -8.80 2.82 -1.98
C PRO A 169 -10.13 2.83 -2.78
N GLY A 170 -10.88 1.73 -2.81
CA GLY A 170 -12.06 1.51 -3.63
C GLY A 170 -11.78 1.04 -5.07
N PHE A 171 -10.53 0.71 -5.37
CA PHE A 171 -10.06 0.22 -6.67
C PHE A 171 -8.89 -0.76 -6.50
N VAL A 172 -8.48 -1.43 -7.58
CA VAL A 172 -7.43 -2.47 -7.59
C VAL A 172 -6.32 -2.11 -8.59
N PHE A 173 -5.84 -0.87 -8.53
CA PHE A 173 -4.73 -0.42 -9.38
C PHE A 173 -3.36 -0.88 -8.88
N PHE A 174 -3.27 -1.18 -7.59
CA PHE A 174 -2.09 -1.65 -6.90
C PHE A 174 -2.51 -2.52 -5.72
N ASP A 175 -1.58 -3.30 -5.18
CA ASP A 175 -1.82 -4.07 -3.97
C ASP A 175 -1.89 -3.15 -2.75
N PHE A 176 -3.05 -3.09 -2.11
CA PHE A 176 -3.31 -2.23 -0.96
C PHE A 176 -3.13 -2.95 0.38
N VAL A 177 -2.42 -4.08 0.39
CA VAL A 177 -1.99 -4.80 1.60
C VAL A 177 -1.38 -3.87 2.63
N GLN A 178 -1.69 -4.09 3.90
CA GLN A 178 -1.05 -3.42 5.03
C GLN A 178 -0.52 -4.47 6.00
N ASP A 179 0.80 -4.44 6.22
CA ASP A 179 1.46 -5.39 7.11
C ASP A 179 1.53 -4.84 8.54
N ILE A 180 1.02 -5.63 9.49
CA ILE A 180 1.09 -5.31 10.92
C ILE A 180 2.02 -6.30 11.61
N SER A 181 3.15 -5.81 12.12
CA SER A 181 4.09 -6.61 12.90
C SER A 181 3.58 -6.83 14.33
N ILE A 182 3.62 -8.09 14.78
CA ILE A 182 3.28 -8.47 16.16
C ILE A 182 4.50 -8.35 17.08
N GLU A 183 5.70 -8.61 16.57
CA GLU A 183 6.95 -8.53 17.35
C GLU A 183 7.30 -7.07 17.73
N ARG A 184 6.95 -6.13 16.84
CA ARG A 184 7.15 -4.70 17.04
C ARG A 184 5.79 -4.01 16.95
N PRO A 185 4.91 -4.20 17.95
CA PRO A 185 3.59 -3.59 17.91
C PRO A 185 3.78 -2.08 17.82
N GLN A 186 3.23 -1.49 16.77
CA GLN A 186 3.30 -0.05 16.56
C GLN A 186 2.45 0.61 17.64
N SER A 187 3.08 0.96 18.76
CA SER A 187 2.45 1.82 19.76
C SER A 187 2.16 3.14 19.07
N ILE A 188 0.88 3.37 18.73
CA ILE A 188 0.42 4.69 18.37
C ILE A 188 0.62 5.53 19.63
N ARG A 189 1.77 6.21 19.70
CA ARG A 189 1.85 7.42 20.50
C ARG A 189 0.75 8.31 19.96
N PRO A 190 -0.13 8.88 20.81
CA PRO A 190 -1.11 9.86 20.33
C PRO A 190 -0.31 10.86 19.51
N LEU A 191 -0.60 10.88 18.21
CA LEU A 191 0.13 11.71 17.27
C LEU A 191 -0.20 13.13 17.68
N ILE A 192 0.66 13.70 18.51
CA ILE A 192 0.73 15.13 18.72
C ILE A 192 0.93 15.64 17.30
N ARG A 193 -0.14 16.16 16.69
CA ARG A 193 -0.03 16.89 15.42
C ARG A 193 1.10 17.87 15.67
N PRO A 194 2.28 17.69 15.05
CA PRO A 194 3.35 18.64 15.26
C PRO A 194 2.76 19.99 14.84
N THR A 195 3.01 21.06 15.58
CA THR A 195 2.64 22.44 15.19
C THR A 195 3.48 22.84 13.98
N THR A 196 3.23 22.17 12.86
CA THR A 196 3.97 22.21 11.61
C THR A 196 2.92 22.20 10.50
N ASN A 197 3.25 22.78 9.35
CA ASN A 197 2.37 22.78 8.17
C ASN A 197 2.36 21.41 7.45
N SER A 198 2.70 20.32 8.14
CA SER A 198 2.77 18.98 7.56
C SER A 198 1.39 18.38 7.37
N VAL A 199 1.20 17.70 6.24
CA VAL A 199 0.00 16.91 5.96
C VAL A 199 0.22 15.49 6.48
N TYR A 200 -0.76 14.97 7.22
CA TYR A 200 -0.67 13.67 7.88
C TYR A 200 -1.65 12.67 7.29
N GLY A 201 -1.18 11.54 6.80
CA GLY A 201 -2.04 10.47 6.28
C GLY A 201 -1.28 9.26 5.78
N PHE A 202 -2.03 8.26 5.33
CA PHE A 202 -1.49 6.98 4.87
C PHE A 202 -1.14 6.98 3.38
N ILE A 203 -1.94 7.68 2.57
CA ILE A 203 -1.83 7.68 1.12
C ILE A 203 -1.64 9.10 0.61
N PHE A 204 -0.52 9.32 -0.08
CA PHE A 204 -0.27 10.54 -0.84
C PHE A 204 -0.41 10.21 -2.32
N GLN A 205 -1.41 10.80 -2.95
CA GLN A 205 -1.71 10.60 -4.36
C GLN A 205 -1.32 11.83 -5.16
N LEU A 206 -0.50 11.63 -6.19
CA LEU A 206 -0.12 12.62 -7.18
C LEU A 206 -0.84 12.27 -8.49
N GLN A 207 -1.76 13.11 -8.93
CA GLN A 207 -2.47 12.97 -10.20
C GLN A 207 -1.86 13.93 -11.23
N LEU A 208 -1.34 13.38 -12.33
CA LEU A 208 -0.70 14.14 -13.39
C LEU A 208 -1.76 14.51 -14.43
N LEU A 209 -2.12 15.80 -14.47
CA LEU A 209 -3.28 16.30 -15.20
C LEU A 209 -2.96 16.61 -16.66
N SER A 210 -1.77 17.12 -16.94
CA SER A 210 -1.33 17.42 -18.31
C SER A 210 0.19 17.42 -18.42
N SER A 211 0.68 17.19 -19.63
CA SER A 211 2.09 17.36 -20.00
C SER A 211 2.38 18.79 -20.47
N TRP A 212 3.64 19.09 -20.81
CA TRP A 212 4.07 20.35 -21.43
C TRP A 212 3.82 20.40 -22.95
N GLY A 213 3.44 19.28 -23.59
CA GLY A 213 3.16 19.26 -25.04
C GLY A 213 3.02 17.88 -25.70
N ASP A 214 3.20 16.77 -24.97
CA ASP A 214 2.99 15.42 -25.50
C ASP A 214 1.60 14.88 -25.10
N GLU A 215 0.77 14.53 -26.08
CA GLU A 215 -0.61 14.04 -25.86
C GLU A 215 -0.67 12.57 -25.44
N PHE A 216 0.42 11.82 -25.64
CA PHE A 216 0.44 10.36 -25.48
C PHE A 216 1.22 9.90 -24.27
N TYR A 217 2.21 10.66 -23.83
CA TYR A 217 3.15 10.26 -22.80
C TYR A 217 3.39 11.35 -21.77
N ILE A 218 3.51 10.92 -20.52
CA ILE A 218 3.83 11.78 -19.41
C ILE A 218 4.88 11.09 -18.52
N GLY A 219 5.85 11.85 -18.05
CA GLY A 219 6.97 11.31 -17.30
C GLY A 219 7.51 12.26 -16.25
N LEU A 220 8.34 11.70 -15.37
CA LEU A 220 9.08 12.41 -14.34
C LEU A 220 10.47 11.78 -14.21
N ASN A 221 11.43 12.56 -13.73
CA ASN A 221 12.73 12.06 -13.33
C ASN A 221 12.67 11.40 -11.95
N GLY A 222 11.92 11.97 -11.02
CA GLY A 222 11.89 11.52 -9.63
C GLY A 222 10.94 12.31 -8.74
N ILE A 223 10.64 11.77 -7.56
CA ILE A 223 9.81 12.39 -6.53
C ILE A 223 10.44 12.12 -5.17
N GLU A 224 10.55 13.15 -4.34
CA GLU A 224 11.01 13.04 -2.96
C GLU A 224 9.98 13.61 -2.00
N LEU A 225 9.75 12.90 -0.90
CA LEU A 225 8.90 13.33 0.21
C LEU A 225 9.79 13.76 1.37
N TYR A 226 9.49 14.89 1.99
CA TYR A 226 10.26 15.44 3.10
C TYR A 226 9.43 15.51 4.38
N ASP A 227 10.06 15.26 5.52
CA ASP A 227 9.45 15.43 6.83
C ASP A 227 9.54 16.89 7.33
N TRP A 228 9.01 17.18 8.51
CA TRP A 228 9.05 18.54 9.09
C TRP A 228 10.46 19.04 9.42
N ARG A 229 11.46 18.14 9.50
CA ARG A 229 12.88 18.47 9.69
C ARG A 229 13.59 18.71 8.36
N HIS A 230 12.88 18.63 7.23
CA HIS A 230 13.43 18.69 5.87
C HIS A 230 14.36 17.50 5.56
N GLU A 231 14.16 16.37 6.24
CA GLU A 231 14.84 15.12 5.91
C GLU A 231 14.01 14.30 4.93
N VAL A 232 14.69 13.60 4.01
CA VAL A 232 14.03 12.75 3.02
C VAL A 232 13.40 11.55 3.72
N ILE A 233 12.09 11.40 3.55
CA ILE A 233 11.35 10.23 4.03
C ILE A 233 11.77 9.04 3.18
N LYS A 234 12.29 8.00 3.84
CA LYS A 234 12.68 6.76 3.17
C LYS A 234 11.45 6.01 2.64
N VAL A 235 11.23 6.09 1.33
CA VAL A 235 10.18 5.34 0.63
C VAL A 235 10.75 4.00 0.17
N ARG A 236 10.08 2.89 0.52
CA ARG A 236 10.43 1.56 0.01
C ARG A 236 9.73 1.27 -1.31
N PRO A 237 10.21 0.31 -2.13
CA PRO A 237 9.52 -0.09 -3.36
C PRO A 237 8.06 -0.51 -3.13
N ASP A 238 7.79 -1.20 -2.03
CA ASP A 238 6.43 -1.60 -1.59
C ASP A 238 5.52 -0.42 -1.23
N ASN A 239 6.08 0.76 -0.92
CA ASN A 239 5.28 1.95 -0.64
C ASN A 239 4.93 2.74 -1.91
N LEU A 240 5.44 2.35 -3.09
CA LEU A 240 5.23 3.07 -4.33
C LEU A 240 4.35 2.27 -5.28
N ALA A 241 3.34 2.94 -5.82
CA ALA A 241 2.57 2.43 -6.94
C ALA A 241 2.31 3.52 -7.98
N ALA A 242 2.18 3.11 -9.24
CA ALA A 242 1.79 4.00 -10.31
C ALA A 242 0.74 3.35 -11.22
N PHE A 243 -0.17 4.16 -11.75
CA PHE A 243 -1.17 3.72 -12.71
C PHE A 243 -1.35 4.75 -13.85
N PRO A 244 -1.08 4.37 -15.12
CA PRO A 244 -0.43 3.13 -15.53
C PRO A 244 1.00 3.03 -14.97
N GLU A 245 1.49 1.82 -14.74
CA GLU A 245 2.80 1.60 -14.12
C GLU A 245 3.93 2.15 -14.99
N SER A 246 3.93 1.84 -16.28
CA SER A 246 4.90 2.34 -17.26
C SER A 246 4.35 2.16 -18.69
N VAL A 247 5.15 2.55 -19.68
CA VAL A 247 4.88 2.26 -21.10
C VAL A 247 4.79 0.77 -21.44
N ASN A 248 5.26 -0.13 -20.55
CA ASN A 248 5.13 -1.59 -20.73
C ASN A 248 3.68 -2.08 -20.68
N ILE A 249 2.71 -1.25 -20.26
CA ILE A 249 1.28 -1.59 -20.40
C ILE A 249 0.84 -1.67 -21.87
N LEU A 250 1.64 -1.16 -22.81
CA LEU A 250 1.29 -1.14 -24.23
C LEU A 250 1.70 -2.44 -24.91
N PRO A 251 0.84 -3.01 -25.77
CA PRO A 251 1.08 -4.32 -26.39
C PRO A 251 2.32 -4.35 -27.31
N THR A 252 2.81 -3.18 -27.73
CA THR A 252 3.97 -3.04 -28.64
C THR A 252 5.28 -2.78 -27.91
N VAL A 253 5.27 -2.67 -26.58
CA VAL A 253 6.43 -2.31 -25.76
C VAL A 253 6.70 -3.42 -24.75
N GLU A 254 7.92 -3.92 -24.74
CA GLU A 254 8.35 -4.97 -23.81
C GLU A 254 9.74 -4.64 -23.26
N GLY A 255 9.90 -4.76 -21.94
CA GLY A 255 11.18 -4.59 -21.24
C GLY A 255 11.71 -3.15 -21.26
N ASP A 256 10.85 -2.15 -21.38
CA ASP A 256 11.26 -0.75 -21.31
C ASP A 256 11.71 -0.40 -19.88
N PRO A 257 12.90 0.19 -19.69
CA PRO A 257 13.47 0.43 -18.38
C PRO A 257 12.84 1.62 -17.63
N ARG A 258 11.91 2.37 -18.24
CA ARG A 258 11.28 3.55 -17.63
C ARG A 258 10.13 3.20 -16.69
N VAL A 259 10.44 2.41 -15.68
CA VAL A 259 9.48 1.87 -14.69
C VAL A 259 9.25 2.81 -13.53
N SER A 260 8.13 2.63 -12.82
CA SER A 260 7.71 3.49 -11.70
C SER A 260 8.74 3.57 -10.58
N LEU A 261 9.51 2.51 -10.34
CA LEU A 261 10.57 2.48 -9.32
C LEU A 261 11.65 3.56 -9.54
N ASN A 262 11.84 4.02 -10.78
CA ASN A 262 12.75 5.11 -11.08
C ASN A 262 12.34 6.43 -10.42
N LEU A 263 11.08 6.58 -9.99
CA LEU A 263 10.63 7.75 -9.25
C LEU A 263 11.32 7.91 -7.89
N ILE A 264 11.84 6.84 -7.31
CA ILE A 264 12.42 6.82 -5.95
C ILE A 264 13.86 6.26 -5.93
N ASN A 265 14.54 6.20 -7.08
CA ASN A 265 15.89 5.63 -7.18
C ASN A 265 17.00 6.60 -6.70
N GLY A 266 16.65 7.85 -6.37
CA GLY A 266 17.59 8.91 -5.96
C GLY A 266 18.43 9.51 -7.10
N CYS A 267 18.28 9.04 -8.33
CA CYS A 267 19.02 9.50 -9.52
C CYS A 267 18.23 10.59 -10.26
N ASN A 268 17.88 11.67 -9.55
CA ASN A 268 16.92 12.67 -10.04
C ASN A 268 17.48 13.62 -11.12
N ASP A 269 18.76 13.97 -11.05
CA ASP A 269 19.40 14.85 -12.05
C ASP A 269 20.07 14.03 -13.15
N THR A 270 19.24 13.55 -14.09
CA THR A 270 19.70 12.68 -15.19
C THR A 270 18.87 12.89 -16.46
N ASP A 271 19.48 12.63 -17.62
CA ASP A 271 18.81 12.53 -18.92
C ASP A 271 18.76 11.07 -19.44
N ARG A 272 19.29 10.13 -18.65
CA ARG A 272 19.33 8.70 -18.98
C ARG A 272 17.94 8.11 -18.89
N ALA A 273 17.44 7.59 -20.01
CA ALA A 273 16.12 6.97 -20.07
C ALA A 273 15.91 5.88 -19.03
N GLU A 274 16.93 5.05 -18.78
CA GLU A 274 16.82 3.93 -17.83
C GLU A 274 16.61 4.36 -16.37
N GLN A 275 16.85 5.64 -16.04
CA GLN A 275 16.76 6.18 -14.69
C GLN A 275 15.54 7.09 -14.49
N MET A 276 14.71 7.29 -15.52
CA MET A 276 13.51 8.13 -15.45
C MET A 276 12.25 7.27 -15.56
N TRP A 277 11.11 7.84 -15.22
CA TRP A 277 9.81 7.18 -15.37
C TRP A 277 9.01 7.78 -16.53
N LEU A 278 8.37 6.91 -17.32
CA LEU A 278 7.48 7.30 -18.39
C LEU A 278 6.27 6.37 -18.44
N THR A 279 5.09 6.96 -18.53
CA THR A 279 3.83 6.23 -18.59
C THR A 279 2.93 6.83 -19.67
N PRO A 280 2.06 6.03 -20.30
CA PRO A 280 1.14 6.56 -21.28
C PRO A 280 0.00 7.35 -20.64
N MET A 281 -0.40 8.42 -21.31
CA MET A 281 -1.69 9.06 -21.06
C MET A 281 -2.78 8.19 -21.71
N LEU A 282 -3.73 7.72 -20.89
CA LEU A 282 -4.84 6.90 -21.36
C LEU A 282 -6.10 7.78 -21.53
N PRO A 283 -6.97 7.49 -22.52
CA PRO A 283 -8.20 8.25 -22.70
C PRO A 283 -9.05 8.29 -21.42
N ASN A 284 -9.52 9.48 -21.06
CA ASN A 284 -10.34 9.75 -19.87
C ASN A 284 -9.70 9.34 -18.52
N ARG A 285 -8.37 9.15 -18.48
CA ARG A 285 -7.65 8.79 -17.26
C ARG A 285 -6.35 9.57 -17.14
N CYS A 286 -6.14 10.19 -15.99
CA CYS A 286 -4.84 10.76 -15.64
C CYS A 286 -3.91 9.67 -15.12
N ALA A 287 -2.61 9.80 -15.42
CA ALA A 287 -1.58 9.04 -14.73
C ALA A 287 -1.58 9.42 -13.24
N ARG A 288 -1.41 8.42 -12.38
CA ARG A 288 -1.39 8.59 -10.92
C ARG A 288 -0.18 7.90 -10.32
N VAL A 289 0.44 8.56 -9.36
CA VAL A 289 1.47 7.99 -8.49
C VAL A 289 0.91 7.98 -7.07
N PHE A 290 1.10 6.89 -6.35
CA PHE A 290 0.63 6.68 -5.00
C PHE A 290 1.84 6.34 -4.12
N PHE A 291 1.98 7.07 -3.01
CA PHE A 291 2.81 6.68 -1.88
C PHE A 291 1.89 6.13 -0.80
N VAL A 292 2.05 4.85 -0.48
CA VAL A 292 1.15 4.06 0.38
C VAL A 292 1.97 3.52 1.55
N PHE A 293 1.71 4.03 2.74
CA PHE A 293 2.43 3.66 3.95
C PHE A 293 1.57 2.82 4.89
N ASP A 294 2.19 1.92 5.64
CA ASP A 294 1.50 1.08 6.66
C ASP A 294 1.20 1.83 7.95
N VAL A 295 1.90 2.95 8.17
CA VAL A 295 1.61 3.93 9.21
C VAL A 295 1.34 5.27 8.57
N PRO A 296 0.52 6.13 9.18
CA PRO A 296 0.36 7.46 8.61
C PRO A 296 1.65 8.27 8.83
N ILE A 297 2.07 8.97 7.78
CA ILE A 297 3.31 9.73 7.70
C ILE A 297 2.99 11.22 7.63
N ALA A 298 3.84 12.04 8.28
CA ALA A 298 3.78 13.50 8.17
C ALA A 298 4.70 13.97 7.04
N VAL A 299 4.12 14.50 5.97
CA VAL A 299 4.85 15.07 4.84
C VAL A 299 4.75 16.59 4.90
N SER A 300 5.90 17.27 4.95
CA SER A 300 5.99 18.74 4.97
C SER A 300 6.07 19.34 3.57
N SER A 301 6.81 18.69 2.67
CA SER A 301 6.99 19.12 1.29
C SER A 301 7.23 17.93 0.37
N ILE A 302 6.92 18.13 -0.91
CA ILE A 302 7.11 17.15 -1.98
C ILE A 302 7.91 17.84 -3.07
N THR A 303 9.06 17.27 -3.42
CA THR A 303 9.89 17.75 -4.52
C THR A 303 9.66 16.86 -5.73
N VAL A 304 9.34 17.47 -6.87
CA VAL A 304 9.06 16.76 -8.14
C VAL A 304 10.10 17.15 -9.17
N TYR A 305 10.85 16.17 -9.66
CA TYR A 305 11.85 16.34 -10.70
C TYR A 305 11.21 16.02 -12.06
N ASN A 306 11.13 17.02 -12.93
CA ASN A 306 10.42 16.89 -14.19
C ASN A 306 11.22 16.13 -15.26
N TYR A 307 10.54 15.61 -16.28
CA TYR A 307 11.14 14.74 -17.30
C TYR A 307 12.15 15.48 -18.20
N ARG A 308 13.44 15.21 -18.02
CA ARG A 308 14.52 15.97 -18.67
C ARG A 308 14.74 15.61 -20.14
N LYS A 309 14.74 14.32 -20.50
CA LYS A 309 15.12 13.86 -21.86
C LYS A 309 14.24 14.42 -22.97
N THR A 310 12.96 14.63 -22.69
CA THR A 310 11.99 15.20 -23.66
C THR A 310 11.04 16.12 -22.92
N PRO A 311 11.36 17.41 -22.77
CA PRO A 311 10.61 18.33 -21.91
C PRO A 311 9.10 18.39 -22.20
N ALA A 312 8.68 18.18 -23.46
CA ALA A 312 7.26 18.10 -23.83
C ALA A 312 6.48 16.98 -23.09
N ARG A 313 7.15 15.90 -22.70
CA ARG A 313 6.59 14.79 -21.91
C ARG A 313 6.58 15.05 -20.41
N GLY A 314 7.22 16.13 -19.96
CA GLY A 314 7.21 16.51 -18.56
C GLY A 314 5.81 16.90 -18.08
N VAL A 315 5.56 16.77 -16.78
CA VAL A 315 4.31 17.17 -16.13
C VAL A 315 4.21 18.69 -16.04
N ARG A 316 3.08 19.26 -16.47
CA ARG A 316 2.77 20.69 -16.34
C ARG A 316 1.84 20.98 -15.17
N HIS A 317 0.78 20.19 -15.02
CA HIS A 317 -0.20 20.37 -13.94
C HIS A 317 -0.28 19.09 -13.12
N ILE A 318 -0.21 19.24 -11.80
CA ILE A 318 -0.28 18.16 -10.83
C ILE A 318 -1.29 18.49 -9.75
N SER A 319 -2.10 17.51 -9.37
CA SER A 319 -2.95 17.57 -8.18
C SER A 319 -2.38 16.63 -7.13
N VAL A 320 -2.18 17.14 -5.91
CA VAL A 320 -1.71 16.35 -4.78
C VAL A 320 -2.84 16.25 -3.77
N SER A 321 -3.18 15.01 -3.39
CA SER A 321 -4.17 14.75 -2.36
C SER A 321 -3.62 13.78 -1.33
N CYS A 322 -3.83 14.09 -0.05
CA CYS A 322 -3.59 13.15 1.04
C CYS A 322 -4.94 12.56 1.46
N ARG A 323 -5.01 11.23 1.53
CA ARG A 323 -6.20 10.52 1.99
C ARG A 323 -5.98 9.89 3.37
N GLU A 324 -7.10 9.55 4.02
CA GLU A 324 -7.16 8.88 5.32
C GLU A 324 -6.35 9.58 6.42
N GLN A 325 -6.62 10.88 6.64
CA GLN A 325 -6.02 11.59 7.78
C GLN A 325 -6.40 10.87 9.07
N ALA A 326 -5.42 10.49 9.91
CA ALA A 326 -5.65 9.78 11.18
C ALA A 326 -6.39 10.61 12.24
N THR A 327 -7.01 11.73 11.85
CA THR A 327 -7.55 12.70 12.78
C THR A 327 -9.01 12.41 13.05
N GLY A 328 -9.20 11.39 13.88
CA GLY A 328 -10.44 11.07 14.58
C GLY A 328 -10.48 11.58 16.03
N LEU A 329 -9.44 12.28 16.54
CA LEU A 329 -9.60 13.01 17.79
C LEU A 329 -10.51 14.21 17.54
N LYS A 330 -11.80 14.06 17.91
CA LYS A 330 -12.69 15.19 18.15
C LYS A 330 -11.90 16.23 18.94
N ARG A 331 -11.89 17.49 18.48
CA ARG A 331 -11.59 18.61 19.39
C ARG A 331 -12.51 18.42 20.60
N ALA A 332 -11.96 18.09 21.76
CA ALA A 332 -12.60 18.48 22.99
C ALA A 332 -12.74 20.01 22.88
N ARG A 333 -13.96 20.45 22.57
CA ARG A 333 -14.32 21.84 22.77
C ARG A 333 -14.55 21.92 24.27
N ASP A 334 -13.61 22.57 24.96
CA ASP A 334 -13.87 23.14 26.28
C ASP A 334 -15.00 24.18 26.20
#